data_AF-A0A9N8ZB61-F1
#
_entry.id   AF-A0A9N8ZB61-F1
#
_cell.length_a   1.000
_cell.length_b   1.000
_cell.length_c   1.000
_cell.angle_alpha   90.00
_cell.angle_beta   90.00
_cell.angle_gamma   90.00
#
_symmetry.space_group_name_H-M   'P 1'
#
loop_
_entity.id
_entity.type
_entity.pdbx_description
1 polymer ?
#
loop_
_entity_poly.entity_id
_entity_poly.type
_entity_poly.pdbx_seq_one_letter_code
_entity_poly.pdbx_strand_id
1 'polypeptide(L)' 'MAEGSTNERAIVYATLILADDGVDITAEKLQTLTKAAGVDVEPVWASLFAKALEGKNINDLLFNIGAGLFDD' A
#
# COMPACT_ATOMS: atom_id res chain seq x y z
N MET A 1 -0.06 -7.57 20.69
CA MET A 1 0.90 -7.08 19.67
C MET A 1 0.41 -7.58 18.33
N ALA A 2 -0.44 -6.80 17.65
CA ALA A 2 -0.90 -7.08 16.29
C ALA A 2 -0.17 -6.11 15.35
N GLU A 3 1.15 -6.26 15.27
CA GLU A 3 2.00 -5.29 14.58
C GLU A 3 2.16 -5.58 13.08
N GLY A 4 1.85 -6.80 12.60
CA GLY A 4 1.81 -7.13 11.16
C GLY A 4 0.71 -6.40 10.39
N SER A 5 -0.54 -6.50 10.87
CA SER A 5 -1.70 -5.89 10.19
C SER A 5 -1.66 -4.36 10.12
N THR A 6 -0.91 -3.68 11.00
CA THR A 6 -0.89 -2.21 10.99
C THR A 6 -0.08 -1.67 9.81
N ASN A 7 1.04 -2.32 9.48
CA ASN A 7 1.91 -1.93 8.37
C ASN A 7 1.26 -2.19 7.01
N GLU A 8 0.63 -3.35 6.86
CA GLU A 8 -0.13 -3.73 5.66
C GLU A 8 -1.30 -2.79 5.41
N ARG A 9 -2.02 -2.41 6.46
CA ARG A 9 -3.13 -1.44 6.35
C ARG A 9 -2.61 -0.05 6.02
N ALA A 10 -1.52 0.39 6.65
CA ALA A 10 -0.95 1.71 6.40
C ALA A 10 -0.52 1.87 4.94
N ILE A 11 0.14 0.85 4.36
CA ILE A 11 0.55 0.92 2.94
C ILE A 11 -0.64 0.85 1.99
N VAL A 12 -1.68 0.08 2.31
CA VAL A 12 -2.93 0.06 1.52
C VAL A 12 -3.65 1.40 1.59
N TYR A 13 -3.75 2.03 2.76
CA TYR A 13 -4.34 3.36 2.89
C TYR A 13 -3.53 4.43 2.18
N ALA A 14 -2.20 4.39 2.28
CA ALA A 14 -1.33 5.31 1.54
C ALA A 14 -1.52 5.16 0.01
N THR A 15 -1.64 3.92 -0.46
CA THR A 15 -1.94 3.60 -1.87
C THR A 15 -3.27 4.20 -2.31
N LEU A 16 -4.32 4.05 -1.50
CA LEU A 16 -5.65 4.59 -1.76
C LEU A 16 -5.65 6.12 -1.82
N ILE A 17 -4.95 6.78 -0.89
CA ILE A 17 -4.84 8.24 -0.86
C ILE A 17 -4.17 8.75 -2.14
N LEU A 18 -3.05 8.14 -2.56
CA LEU A 18 -2.38 8.52 -3.80
C LEU A 18 -3.25 8.28 -5.03
N ALA A 19 -3.98 7.16 -5.05
CA ALA A 19 -4.91 6.84 -6.14
C ALA A 19 -6.08 7.83 -6.24
N ASP A 20 -6.66 8.24 -5.11
CA ASP A 20 -7.77 9.20 -5.05
C ASP A 20 -7.33 10.60 -5.51
N ASP A 21 -6.11 11.01 -5.14
CA ASP A 21 -5.50 12.28 -5.54
C ASP A 21 -4.97 12.24 -7.01
N GLY A 22 -5.04 11.09 -7.68
CA GLY A 22 -4.53 10.92 -9.05
C GLY A 22 -3.01 11.03 -9.17
N VAL A 23 -2.31 10.79 -8.06
CA VAL A 23 -0.85 10.91 -7.94
C VAL A 23 -0.21 9.55 -8.21
N ASP A 24 0.89 9.54 -8.97
CA ASP A 24 1.64 8.29 -9.23
C ASP A 24 2.03 7.59 -7.94
N ILE A 25 1.74 6.29 -7.87
CA ILE A 25 2.04 5.44 -6.72
C ILE A 25 3.47 4.94 -6.83
N THR A 26 4.38 5.57 -6.09
CA THR A 26 5.80 5.19 -6.04
C THR A 26 6.19 4.76 -4.63
N ALA A 27 7.23 3.94 -4.53
CA ALA A 27 7.73 3.45 -3.24
C ALA A 27 8.11 4.60 -2.29
N GLU A 28 8.66 5.69 -2.84
CA GLU A 28 9.08 6.87 -2.09
C GLU A 28 7.89 7.64 -1.49
N LYS A 29 6.81 7.80 -2.26
CA LYS A 29 5.58 8.46 -1.80
C LYS A 29 4.82 7.62 -0.77
N LEU A 30 4.75 6.30 -0.99
CA LEU A 30 4.19 5.38 -0.02
C LEU A 30 4.93 5.45 1.31
N GLN A 31 6.27 5.41 1.30
CA GLN A 31 7.07 5.54 2.52
C GLN A 31 6.91 6.91 3.19
N THR A 32 6.77 7.97 2.40
CA THR A 32 6.57 9.32 2.95
C THR A 32 5.25 9.42 3.70
N LEU A 33 4.17 8.88 3.13
CA LEU A 33 2.85 8.86 3.75
C LEU A 33 2.82 7.99 5.01
N THR A 34 3.40 6.79 4.96
CA THR A 34 3.41 5.89 6.12
C THR A 34 4.25 6.47 7.26
N LYS A 35 5.41 7.06 6.95
CA LYS A 35 6.22 7.79 7.94
C LYS A 35 5.50 9.01 8.52
N ALA A 36 4.77 9.77 7.69
CA ALA A 36 3.94 10.88 8.16
C ALA A 36 2.83 10.41 9.12
N ALA A 37 2.31 9.19 8.91
CA ALA A 37 1.37 8.53 9.81
C ALA A 37 2.03 7.89 11.05
N GLY A 38 3.35 7.98 11.19
CA GLY A 38 4.10 7.37 12.30
C GLY A 38 4.27 5.85 12.17
N VAL A 39 4.06 5.29 10.99
CA VAL A 39 4.19 3.86 10.70
C VAL A 39 5.44 3.62 9.87
N ASP A 40 6.39 2.85 10.40
CA ASP A 40 7.59 2.47 9.67
C ASP A 40 7.29 1.22 8.82
N VAL A 41 7.05 1.44 7.53
CA VAL A 41 6.80 0.37 6.56
C VAL A 41 8.11 0.03 5.87
N GLU A 42 8.44 -1.26 5.81
CA GLU A 42 9.70 -1.68 5.21
C GLU A 42 9.78 -1.30 3.72
N PRO A 43 10.95 -0.88 3.22
CA PRO A 43 11.12 -0.48 1.83
C PRO A 43 10.75 -1.56 0.81
N VAL A 44 10.90 -2.83 1.19
CA VAL A 44 10.52 -3.99 0.36
C VAL A 44 9.03 -3.96 0.07
N TRP A 45 8.19 -3.68 1.07
CA TRP A 45 6.74 -3.58 0.89
C TRP A 45 6.35 -2.42 -0.01
N ALA A 46 6.91 -1.24 0.22
CA ALA A 46 6.67 -0.07 -0.62
C ALA A 46 7.05 -0.31 -2.10
N SER A 47 8.18 -0.99 -2.32
CA SER A 47 8.65 -1.35 -3.66
C SER A 47 7.78 -2.41 -4.33
N LEU A 48 7.32 -3.41 -3.55
CA LEU A 48 6.41 -4.46 -4.03
C LEU A 48 5.08 -3.87 -4.47
N PHE A 49 4.47 -3.00 -3.65
CA PHE A 49 3.20 -2.35 -3.99
C PHE A 49 3.34 -1.45 -5.21
N ALA A 50 4.36 -0.60 -5.27
CA ALA A 50 4.60 0.26 -6.43
C ALA A 50 4.72 -0.54 -7.73
N LYS A 51 5.45 -1.66 -7.72
CA LYS A 51 5.57 -2.57 -8.88
C LYS A 51 4.28 -3.31 -9.20
N ALA A 52 3.54 -3.77 -8.19
CA ALA A 52 2.29 -4.50 -8.37
C ALA A 52 1.19 -3.62 -8.99
N LEU A 53 1.26 -2.31 -8.74
CA LEU A 53 0.31 -1.29 -9.21
C LEU A 53 0.73 -0.64 -10.53
N GLU A 54 1.99 -0.81 -10.95
CA GLU A 54 2.48 -0.31 -12.23
C GLU A 54 1.64 -0.89 -13.39
N GLY A 55 0.99 0.00 -14.15
CA GLY A 55 0.15 -0.39 -15.28
C GLY A 55 -1.16 -1.10 -14.90
N LYS A 56 -1.53 -1.15 -13.60
CA LYS A 56 -2.78 -1.76 -13.14
C LYS A 56 -3.80 -0.71 -12.68
N ASN A 57 -5.08 -1.01 -12.86
CA ASN A 57 -6.15 -0.22 -12.26
C ASN A 57 -6.22 -0.53 -10.76
N ILE A 58 -5.93 0.46 -9.92
CA ILE A 58 -5.92 0.34 -8.45
C ILE A 58 -7.24 -0.22 -7.92
N ASN A 59 -8.37 0.20 -8.50
CA ASN A 59 -9.70 -0.32 -8.14
C ASN A 59 -9.79 -1.84 -8.28
N ASP A 60 -9.28 -2.40 -9.37
CA ASP A 60 -9.30 -3.84 -9.64
C ASP A 60 -8.34 -4.60 -8.71
N LEU A 61 -7.21 -3.98 -8.36
CA LEU A 61 -6.23 -4.57 -7.45
C LEU A 61 -6.75 -4.64 -6.01
N LEU A 62 -7.49 -3.63 -5.53
CA LEU A 62 -8.09 -3.62 -4.19
C LEU A 62 -9.09 -4.77 -4.01
N PHE A 63 -9.92 -5.04 -5.03
CA PHE A 63 -10.85 -6.16 -5.01
C PHE A 63 -10.13 -7.52 -4.97
N ASN A 64 -8.98 -7.64 -5.64
CA ASN A 64 -8.21 -8.90 -5.69
C ASN A 64 -7.30 -9.11 -4.46
N ILE A 65 -6.64 -8.07 -3.94
CA ILE A 65 -5.80 -8.16 -2.73
C ILE A 65 -6.67 -8.43 -1.49
N GLY A 66 -7.86 -7.83 -1.43
CA GLY A 66 -8.83 -8.12 -0.37
C GLY A 66 -9.32 -9.58 -0.36
N ALA A 67 -9.11 -10.34 -1.43
CA ALA A 67 -9.45 -11.76 -1.49
C ALA A 67 -8.26 -12.69 -1.15
N GLY A 68 -7.01 -12.24 -1.34
CA GLY A 68 -5.81 -13.05 -1.12
C GLY A 68 -5.24 -13.03 0.30
N LEU A 69 -5.63 -12.06 1.13
CA LEU A 69 -5.14 -11.90 2.52
C LEU A 69 -5.99 -12.61 3.59
N PHE A 70 -7.07 -13.30 3.22
CA PHE A 70 -7.94 -14.05 4.16
C PHE A 70 -7.77 -15.57 4.08
N ASP A 71 -6.78 -16.07 3.34
CA ASP A 71 -6.48 -17.51 3.21
C ASP A 71 -5.20 -17.88 3.99
N ASP A 72 -5.14 -17.54 5.28
CA ASP A 72 -4.40 -18.29 6.32
C ASP A 72 -4.91 -17.88 7.73
#